data_AF-A0A7X6IE88-F1
#
_entry.id   AF-A0A7X6IE88-F1
#
_cell.length_a   1.000
_cell.length_b   1.000
_cell.length_c   1.000
_cell.angle_alpha   90.00
_cell.angle_beta   90.00
_cell.angle_gamma   90.00
#
_symmetry.space_group_name_H-M   'P 1'
#
loop_
_entity.id
_entity.type
_entity.pdbx_description
1 polymer ?
#
loop_
_entity_poly.entity_id
_entity_poly.type
_entity_poly.pdbx_seq_one_letter_code
_entity_poly.pdbx_strand_id
1 'polypeptide(L)'
;MRFSPEAEKVLLNYSWPGNVRELRNMIEQTVLLSRDSVIAPEQLSLLTGLIKMNQVDRQKENMDRFPLPLQGISLEKVERDFVLQALEQTSWNVTQAAKLLGLTRDTLRYRMDKYKLEPSSSQ
;
A
#
# COMPACT_ATOMS: atom_id res chain seq x y z
N MET A 1 32.89 10.70 13.09
CA MET A 1 32.38 9.31 13.07
C MET A 1 32.77 8.66 11.77
N ARG A 2 33.18 7.40 11.79
CA ARG A 2 33.49 6.59 10.60
C ARG A 2 32.81 5.23 10.73
N PHE A 3 32.46 4.62 9.61
CA PHE A 3 32.02 3.23 9.60
C PHE A 3 33.25 2.32 9.58
N SER A 4 33.17 1.19 10.27
CA SER A 4 34.13 0.11 10.03
C SER A 4 33.97 -0.43 8.59
N PRO A 5 35.03 -0.96 7.96
CA PRO A 5 34.93 -1.57 6.63
C PRO A 5 33.85 -2.66 6.54
N GLU A 6 33.59 -3.36 7.64
CA GLU A 6 32.56 -4.38 7.77
C GLU A 6 31.16 -3.75 7.80
N ALA A 7 30.99 -2.65 8.52
CA ALA A 7 29.75 -1.88 8.54
C ALA A 7 29.42 -1.29 7.16
N GLU A 8 30.41 -0.79 6.42
CA GLU A 8 30.21 -0.30 5.05
C GLU A 8 29.72 -1.40 4.11
N LYS A 9 30.26 -2.61 4.20
CA LYS A 9 29.78 -3.76 3.43
C LYS A 9 28.31 -4.09 3.74
N VAL A 10 27.90 -3.98 5.00
CA VAL A 10 26.49 -4.17 5.40
C VAL A 10 25.61 -3.10 4.75
N LEU A 11 26.03 -1.84 4.74
CA LEU A 11 25.27 -0.76 4.11
C LEU A 11 25.14 -0.92 2.59
N LEU A 12 26.20 -1.37 1.93
CA LEU A 12 26.23 -1.56 0.48
C LEU A 12 25.43 -2.79 0.03
N ASN A 13 25.39 -3.85 0.85
CA ASN A 13 24.70 -5.10 0.50
C ASN A 13 23.23 -5.12 0.90
N TYR A 14 22.75 -4.13 1.65
CA TYR A 14 21.35 -4.06 2.04
C TYR A 14 20.49 -3.48 0.91
N SER A 15 19.33 -4.09 0.64
CA SER A 15 18.49 -3.73 -0.52
C SER A 15 17.72 -2.41 -0.38
N TRP A 16 17.71 -1.79 0.81
CA TRP A 16 17.01 -0.52 1.11
C TRP A 16 15.57 -0.44 0.55
N PRO A 17 14.65 -1.33 0.96
CA PRO A 17 13.27 -1.35 0.45
C PRO A 17 12.50 -0.03 0.65
N GLY A 18 12.89 0.79 1.64
CA GLY A 18 12.34 2.12 1.91
C GLY A 18 13.02 3.27 1.17
N ASN A 19 13.88 2.99 0.18
CA ASN A 19 14.67 3.95 -0.61
C ASN A 19 15.63 4.81 0.25
N VAL A 20 16.12 5.93 -0.31
CA VAL A 20 17.06 6.89 0.32
C VAL A 20 16.59 7.41 1.68
N ARG A 21 15.28 7.41 1.94
CA ARG A 21 14.70 7.81 3.23
C ARG A 21 15.05 6.82 4.34
N GLU A 22 15.12 5.53 4.02
CA GLU A 22 15.53 4.49 4.95
C GLU A 22 16.99 4.66 5.36
N LEU A 23 17.86 4.87 4.38
CA LEU A 23 19.27 5.13 4.62
C LEU A 23 19.46 6.39 5.49
N ARG A 24 18.76 7.48 5.19
CA ARG A 24 18.79 8.71 6.00
C ARG A 24 18.38 8.45 7.44
N ASN A 25 17.22 7.83 7.66
CA ASN A 25 16.71 7.54 9.01
C ASN A 25 17.70 6.66 9.78
N MET A 26 18.28 5.66 9.12
CA MET A 26 19.28 4.80 9.73
C MET A 26 20.53 5.59 10.14
N ILE A 27 21.06 6.46 9.27
CA ILE A 27 22.21 7.30 9.59
C ILE A 27 21.89 8.24 10.76
N GLU A 28 20.72 8.89 10.74
CA GLU A 28 20.28 9.80 11.81
C GLU A 28 20.19 9.08 13.16
N GLN A 29 19.58 7.89 13.21
CA GLN A 29 19.50 7.08 14.42
C GLN A 29 20.87 6.57 14.87
N THR A 30 21.74 6.19 13.92
CA THR A 30 23.10 5.75 14.20
C THR A 30 23.89 6.87 14.86
N VAL A 31 23.83 8.10 14.31
CA VAL A 31 24.52 9.27 14.88
C VAL A 31 23.98 9.61 16.27
N LEU A 32 22.67 9.48 16.50
CA LEU A 32 22.05 9.77 17.79
C LEU A 32 22.48 8.79 18.89
N LEU A 33 22.61 7.50 18.56
CA LEU A 33 22.85 6.42 19.52
C LEU A 33 24.32 6.06 19.70
N SER A 34 25.16 6.43 18.73
CA SER A 34 26.58 6.12 18.76
C SER A 34 27.30 7.03 19.73
N ARG A 35 27.89 6.43 20.77
CA ARG A 35 28.78 7.11 21.72
C ARG A 35 30.24 7.10 21.27
N ASP A 36 30.56 6.24 20.31
CA ASP A 36 31.90 5.98 19.81
C ASP A 36 32.17 6.64 18.46
N SER A 37 33.45 6.83 18.15
CA SER A 37 33.89 7.44 16.89
C SER A 37 33.82 6.49 15.68
N VAL A 38 33.69 5.18 15.91
CA VAL A 38 33.62 4.13 14.90
C VAL A 38 32.37 3.27 15.07
N ILE A 39 31.63 3.06 13.98
CA ILE A 39 30.38 2.28 13.97
C ILE A 39 30.66 0.85 13.49
N ALA A 40 30.26 -0.12 14.30
CA ALA A 40 30.40 -1.55 14.06
C ALA A 40 29.13 -2.15 13.40
N PRO A 41 29.24 -3.27 12.64
CA PRO A 41 28.10 -3.87 11.93
C PRO A 41 26.98 -4.37 12.86
N GLU A 42 27.28 -4.70 14.11
CA GLU A 42 26.29 -5.14 15.11
C GLU A 42 25.33 -4.00 15.48
N GLN A 43 25.83 -2.77 15.54
CA GLN A 43 25.03 -1.57 15.81
C GLN A 43 24.07 -1.28 14.65
N LEU A 44 24.51 -1.50 13.41
CA LEU A 44 23.66 -1.35 12.22
C LEU A 44 22.57 -2.43 12.14
N SER A 45 22.88 -3.66 12.55
CA SER A 45 21.93 -4.79 12.54
C SER A 45 20.77 -4.58 13.51
N LEU A 46 21.05 -4.01 14.69
CA LEU A 46 20.02 -3.62 15.65
C LEU A 46 19.11 -2.52 15.10
N LEU A 47 19.69 -1.51 14.45
CA LEU A 47 18.96 -0.37 13.90
C LEU A 47 18.12 -0.75 12.67
N THR A 48 18.63 -1.60 11.80
CA THR A 48 17.85 -2.14 10.66
C THR A 48 16.68 -2.98 11.14
N GLY A 49 16.81 -3.74 12.24
CA GLY A 49 15.69 -4.42 12.90
C GLY A 49 14.59 -3.48 13.37
N LEU A 50 14.95 -2.38 14.04
CA LEU A 50 14.00 -1.35 14.49
C LEU A 50 13.34 -0.59 13.33
N ILE A 51 14.07 -0.37 12.24
CA ILE A 51 13.53 0.26 11.03
C ILE A 51 12.52 -0.67 10.34
N LYS A 52 12.81 -1.98 10.25
CA LYS A 52 11.88 -2.97 9.68
C LYS A 52 10.57 -3.04 10.45
N MET A 53 10.60 -3.01 11.79
CA MET A 53 9.38 -2.98 12.61
C MET A 53 8.50 -1.76 12.27
N ASN A 54 9.10 -0.57 12.13
CA ASN A 54 8.41 0.66 11.72
C ASN A 54 7.93 0.66 10.25
N GLN A 55 8.45 -0.24 9.40
CA GLN A 55 8.00 -0.38 8.02
C GLN A 55 6.81 -1.33 7.89
N VAL A 56 6.70 -2.35 8.73
CA VAL A 56 5.52 -3.24 8.74
C VAL A 56 4.25 -2.45 9.05
N ASP A 57 4.32 -1.49 9.98
CA ASP A 57 3.18 -0.62 10.30
C ASP A 57 2.86 0.35 9.15
N ARG A 58 3.87 0.85 8.42
CA ARG A 58 3.65 1.70 7.22
C ARG A 58 3.23 0.94 5.96
N GLN A 59 3.59 -0.34 5.85
CA GLN A 59 3.12 -1.19 4.76
C GLN A 59 1.64 -1.54 4.91
N LYS A 60 1.13 -1.65 6.16
CA LYS A 60 -0.31 -1.73 6.41
C LYS A 60 -1.05 -0.49 5.90
N GLU A 61 -0.52 0.72 6.12
CA GLU A 61 -1.10 1.96 5.58
C GLU A 61 -1.09 2.04 4.05
N ASN A 62 -0.16 1.35 3.38
CA ASN A 62 -0.10 1.27 1.92
C ASN A 62 -0.97 0.15 1.33
N MET A 63 -1.35 -0.89 2.09
CA MET A 63 -2.26 -1.93 1.61
C MET A 63 -3.70 -1.42 1.40
N ASP A 64 -4.10 -0.36 2.10
CA ASP A 64 -5.41 0.28 1.91
C ASP A 64 -5.47 1.21 0.69
N ARG A 65 -4.34 1.44 0.00
CA ARG A 65 -4.30 2.31 -1.18
C ARG A 65 -4.52 1.50 -2.44
N PHE A 66 -5.57 1.85 -3.19
CA PHE A 66 -5.75 1.35 -4.54
C PHE A 66 -4.58 1.83 -5.43
N PRO A 67 -3.77 0.93 -5.99
CA PRO A 67 -2.61 1.32 -6.77
C PRO A 67 -3.05 2.01 -8.06
N LEU A 68 -2.68 3.29 -8.22
CA LEU A 68 -2.94 4.04 -9.44
C LEU A 68 -1.82 3.76 -10.46
N PRO A 69 -2.08 3.07 -11.58
CA PRO A 69 -1.06 2.80 -12.59
C PRO A 69 -0.55 4.11 -13.22
N LEU A 70 0.72 4.10 -13.64
CA LEU A 70 1.40 5.26 -14.22
C LEU A 70 0.76 5.76 -15.52
N GLN A 71 0.06 4.88 -16.27
CA GLN A 71 -0.70 5.26 -17.45
C GLN A 71 -2.06 5.93 -17.12
N GLY A 72 -2.43 6.00 -15.84
CA GLY A 72 -3.74 6.46 -15.37
C GLY A 72 -4.85 5.40 -15.50
N ILE A 73 -6.02 5.71 -14.95
CA ILE A 73 -7.24 4.90 -15.08
C ILE A 73 -8.44 5.79 -15.37
N SER A 74 -9.44 5.22 -16.04
CA SER A 74 -10.76 5.83 -16.10
C SER A 74 -11.53 5.45 -14.84
N LEU A 75 -11.75 6.41 -13.95
CA LEU A 75 -12.58 6.23 -12.74
C LEU A 75 -13.97 5.72 -13.10
N GLU A 76 -14.52 6.18 -14.22
CA GLU A 76 -15.84 5.75 -14.69
C GLU A 76 -15.86 4.26 -15.07
N LYS A 77 -14.82 3.75 -15.75
CA LYS A 77 -14.73 2.31 -16.08
C LYS A 77 -14.59 1.46 -14.82
N VAL A 78 -13.74 1.90 -13.90
CA VAL A 78 -13.53 1.19 -12.62
C VAL A 78 -14.80 1.16 -11.79
N GLU A 79 -15.50 2.29 -11.71
CA GLU A 79 -16.78 2.38 -11.01
C GLU A 79 -17.85 1.48 -11.65
N ARG A 80 -17.99 1.52 -12.99
CA ARG A 80 -18.91 0.63 -13.70
C ARG A 80 -18.62 -0.84 -13.42
N ASP A 81 -17.35 -1.21 -13.42
CA ASP A 81 -16.92 -2.59 -13.19
C ASP A 81 -17.25 -3.05 -11.76
N PHE A 82 -16.99 -2.22 -10.75
CA PHE A 82 -17.39 -2.53 -9.38
C PHE A 82 -18.89 -2.65 -9.19
N VAL A 83 -19.68 -1.78 -9.83
CA VAL A 83 -21.15 -1.87 -9.80
C VAL A 83 -21.63 -3.18 -10.42
N LEU A 84 -21.07 -3.57 -11.56
CA LEU A 84 -21.41 -4.83 -12.23
C LEU A 84 -21.04 -6.04 -11.36
N GLN A 85 -19.81 -6.10 -10.85
CA GLN A 85 -19.35 -7.19 -9.98
C GLN A 85 -20.23 -7.33 -8.73
N ALA A 86 -20.61 -6.21 -8.09
CA ALA A 86 -21.48 -6.25 -6.92
C ALA A 86 -22.89 -6.76 -7.25
N LEU A 87 -23.43 -6.39 -8.42
CA LEU A 87 -24.72 -6.91 -8.90
C LEU A 87 -24.62 -8.41 -9.18
N GLU A 88 -23.60 -8.87 -9.90
CA GLU A 88 -23.40 -10.29 -10.21
C GLU A 88 -23.23 -11.14 -8.94
N GLN A 89 -22.38 -10.72 -8.00
CA GLN A 89 -22.15 -11.42 -6.74
C GLN A 89 -23.40 -11.53 -5.87
N THR A 90 -24.33 -10.58 -6.02
CA THR A 90 -25.58 -10.55 -5.26
C THR A 90 -26.78 -11.04 -6.06
N SER A 91 -26.55 -11.71 -7.20
CA SER A 91 -27.62 -12.19 -8.09
C SER A 91 -28.61 -11.09 -8.47
N TRP A 92 -28.08 -9.92 -8.79
CA TRP A 92 -28.81 -8.69 -9.14
C TRP A 92 -29.70 -8.14 -8.01
N ASN A 93 -29.44 -8.49 -6.75
CA ASN A 93 -30.09 -7.89 -5.60
C ASN A 93 -29.52 -6.49 -5.30
N VAL A 94 -30.19 -5.47 -5.84
CA VAL A 94 -29.82 -4.05 -5.71
C VAL A 94 -29.54 -3.62 -4.26
N THR A 95 -30.31 -4.09 -3.28
CA THR A 95 -30.10 -3.71 -1.87
C THR A 95 -28.82 -4.32 -1.30
N GLN A 96 -28.54 -5.59 -1.62
CA GLN A 96 -27.32 -6.25 -1.17
C GLN A 96 -26.08 -5.72 -1.90
N ALA A 97 -26.17 -5.49 -3.21
CA ALA A 97 -25.10 -4.88 -4.01
C ALA A 97 -24.74 -3.49 -3.48
N ALA A 98 -25.75 -2.68 -3.12
CA ALA A 98 -25.53 -1.34 -2.59
C ALA A 98 -24.80 -1.41 -1.25
N LYS A 99 -25.24 -2.33 -0.37
CA LYS A 99 -24.58 -2.58 0.92
C LYS A 99 -23.13 -3.03 0.74
N LEU A 100 -22.85 -3.91 -0.23
CA LEU A 100 -21.50 -4.40 -0.52
C LEU A 100 -20.55 -3.27 -0.95
N LEU A 101 -21.07 -2.30 -1.72
CA LEU A 101 -20.32 -1.14 -2.17
C LEU A 101 -20.35 0.04 -1.19
N GLY A 102 -21.02 -0.09 -0.04
CA GLY A 102 -21.18 1.00 0.92
C GLY A 102 -22.03 2.17 0.41
N LEU A 103 -22.91 1.91 -0.57
CA LEU A 103 -23.79 2.90 -1.19
C LEU A 103 -25.22 2.78 -0.67
N THR A 104 -26.01 3.84 -0.84
CA THR A 104 -27.47 3.73 -0.70
C THR A 104 -28.05 3.01 -1.92
N ARG A 105 -29.23 2.40 -1.75
CA ARG A 105 -29.96 1.75 -2.85
C ARG A 105 -30.25 2.72 -4.01
N ASP A 106 -30.59 3.96 -3.72
CA ASP A 106 -30.92 4.98 -4.73
C ASP A 106 -29.66 5.41 -5.50
N THR A 107 -28.52 5.54 -4.82
CA THR A 107 -27.23 5.77 -5.47
C THR A 107 -26.89 4.63 -6.43
N LEU A 108 -27.06 3.37 -6.00
CA LEU A 108 -26.78 2.23 -6.86
C LEU A 108 -27.69 2.21 -8.10
N ARG A 109 -28.99 2.49 -7.94
CA ARG A 109 -29.92 2.58 -9.07
C ARG A 109 -29.53 3.66 -10.06
N TYR A 110 -29.17 4.84 -9.59
CA TYR A 110 -28.67 5.91 -10.45
C TYR A 110 -27.42 5.45 -11.24
N ARG A 111 -26.52 4.67 -10.63
CA ARG A 111 -25.36 4.08 -11.33
C ARG A 111 -25.75 3.01 -12.34
N MET A 112 -26.72 2.16 -12.03
CA MET A 112 -27.26 1.18 -12.99
C MET A 112 -27.82 1.87 -14.23
N ASP A 113 -28.62 2.93 -14.04
CA ASP A 113 -29.19 3.70 -15.15
C ASP A 113 -28.10 4.42 -15.95
N LYS A 114 -27.13 5.04 -15.26
CA LYS A 114 -25.99 5.73 -15.88
C LYS A 114 -25.17 4.78 -16.77
N TYR A 115 -24.94 3.55 -16.31
CA TYR A 115 -24.11 2.56 -17.01
C TYR A 115 -24.90 1.58 -17.87
N LYS A 116 -26.24 1.73 -17.92
CA LYS A 116 -27.17 0.85 -18.64
C LYS A 116 -26.94 -0.63 -18.30
N LEU A 117 -26.85 -0.93 -17.01
CA LEU A 117 -26.63 -2.29 -16.51
C LEU A 117 -27.97 -2.97 -16.28
N GLU A 118 -28.23 -4.03 -17.04
CA GLU A 118 -29.42 -4.86 -16.91
C GLU A 118 -29.03 -6.32 -16.71
N PRO A 119 -29.78 -7.08 -15.90
CA PRO A 119 -29.58 -8.51 -15.81
C PRO A 119 -29.72 -9.09 -17.21
N SER A 120 -28.71 -9.82 -17.66
CA SER A 120 -28.84 -10.69 -18.81
C SER A 120 -29.95 -11.67 -18.49
N SER A 121 -31.16 -11.38 -18.99
CA SER A 121 -32.27 -12.32 -19.04
C SER A 121 -31.72 -13.56 -19.72
N SER A 122 -31.49 -14.61 -18.93
CA SER A 122 -31.07 -15.90 -19.45
C SER A 122 -32.09 -16.37 -20.47
N GLN A 123 -31.61 -16.75 -21.65
CA GLN A 123 -32.28 -17.77 -22.46
C GLN A 123 -32.32 -19.09 -21.71
#